data_AF-T1EMM5-F1
#
_entry.id   AF-T1EMM5-F1
#
_cell.length_a   1.000
_cell.length_b   1.000
_cell.length_c   1.000
_cell.angle_alpha   90.00
_cell.angle_beta   90.00
_cell.angle_gamma   90.00
#
_symmetry.space_group_name_H-M   'P 1'
#
loop_
_entity.id
_entity.type
_entity.pdbx_description
1 polymer ?
#
loop_
_entity_poly.entity_id
_entity_poly.type
_entity_poly.pdbx_seq_one_letter_code
_entity_poly.pdbx_strand_id
1 'polypeptide(L)'
;MHASKFEHMIGSTSLPPKIEGQVRRYIKVEIPFLSWVPPTPAQDALVKVLWWGEEGGGTVFRPGRSRKQRKDASEMTCALYQVRSGPKQFLEYLKDMKVLCLQVIQATNNNAIGQAFIQRLHQLSPGKPIKGLYPVITSSNTKVADIQINISMEPLNS
;
A
#
# COMPACT_ATOMS: atom_id res chain seq x y z
N MET A 1 -5.07 6.95 28.81
CA MET A 1 -5.15 5.95 27.74
C MET A 1 -4.25 6.43 26.62
N HIS A 2 -2.97 6.05 26.61
CA HIS A 2 -2.04 6.45 25.55
C HIS A 2 -2.44 5.74 24.26
N ALA A 3 -3.00 6.48 23.30
CA ALA A 3 -3.00 6.02 21.93
C ALA A 3 -1.52 5.98 21.50
N SER A 4 -0.99 4.80 21.23
CA SER A 4 0.29 4.67 20.55
C SER A 4 0.16 5.44 19.22
N LYS A 5 0.80 6.60 19.14
CA LYS A 5 1.02 7.31 17.87
C LYS A 5 1.96 6.41 17.06
N PHE A 6 1.39 5.54 16.25
CA PHE A 6 2.17 4.94 15.18
C PHE A 6 2.54 6.09 14.24
N GLU A 7 3.83 6.45 14.19
CA GLU A 7 4.31 7.40 13.21
C GLU A 7 4.11 6.80 11.81
N HIS A 8 3.40 7.52 10.95
CA HIS A 8 3.25 7.10 9.57
C HIS A 8 4.57 7.32 8.84
N MET A 9 5.04 6.31 8.10
CA MET A 9 6.19 6.52 7.22
C MET A 9 5.79 7.46 6.06
N ILE A 10 6.72 8.27 5.57
CA ILE A 10 6.49 9.00 4.31
C ILE A 10 6.76 8.06 3.15
N GLY A 11 5.85 8.02 2.19
CA GLY A 11 6.02 7.25 0.96
C GLY A 11 7.26 7.72 0.19
N SER A 12 7.86 6.80 -0.56
CA SER A 12 9.09 7.03 -1.34
C SER A 12 8.96 8.10 -2.43
N THR A 13 7.74 8.52 -2.76
CA THR A 13 7.46 9.49 -3.82
C THR A 13 6.25 10.37 -3.53
N SER A 14 6.12 11.48 -4.24
CA SER A 14 4.88 12.24 -4.36
C SER A 14 3.96 11.62 -5.41
N LEU A 15 2.67 11.97 -5.39
CA LEU A 15 1.69 11.52 -6.36
C LEU A 15 1.07 12.71 -7.13
N PRO A 16 1.06 12.67 -8.47
CA PRO A 16 1.87 11.79 -9.32
C PRO A 16 3.38 11.94 -9.03
N PRO A 17 4.20 10.92 -9.33
CA PRO A 17 5.65 11.00 -9.17
C PRO A 17 6.26 12.18 -9.93
N LYS A 18 7.36 12.73 -9.38
CA LYS A 18 8.14 13.85 -9.93
C LYS A 18 7.39 15.18 -10.03
N ILE A 19 6.17 15.28 -9.53
CA ILE A 19 5.47 16.55 -9.42
C ILE A 19 6.00 17.30 -8.20
N GLU A 20 6.56 18.49 -8.44
CA GLU A 20 7.04 19.42 -7.43
C GLU A 20 5.95 20.44 -7.02
N GLY A 21 6.25 21.28 -6.02
CA GLY A 21 5.33 22.29 -5.48
C GLY A 21 4.72 21.90 -4.14
N GLN A 22 3.82 22.72 -3.59
CA GLN A 22 3.27 22.49 -2.24
C GLN A 22 2.47 21.19 -2.11
N VAL A 23 2.53 20.56 -0.94
CA VAL A 23 1.66 19.41 -0.62
C VAL A 23 0.23 19.93 -0.46
N ARG A 24 -0.71 19.31 -1.16
CA ARG A 24 -2.13 19.68 -1.15
C ARG A 24 -2.99 18.66 -0.39
N ARG A 25 -2.53 17.41 -0.32
CA ARG A 25 -3.22 16.30 0.34
C ARG A 25 -2.25 15.14 0.58
N TYR A 26 -2.68 14.15 1.36
CA TYR A 26 -2.01 12.86 1.44
C TYR A 26 -2.91 11.72 0.91
N ILE A 27 -2.28 10.74 0.28
CA ILE A 27 -2.84 9.40 0.14
C ILE A 27 -2.23 8.54 1.23
N LYS A 28 -3.07 8.03 2.11
CA LYS A 28 -2.66 7.05 3.11
C LYS A 28 -2.85 5.66 2.56
N VAL A 29 -1.80 4.85 2.61
CA VAL A 29 -1.85 3.42 2.31
C VAL A 29 -1.56 2.67 3.59
N GLU A 30 -2.50 1.85 4.02
CA GLU A 30 -2.33 0.93 5.14
C GLU A 30 -2.37 -0.51 4.63
N ILE A 31 -1.40 -1.30 5.10
CA ILE A 31 -1.28 -2.74 4.84
C ILE A 31 -1.15 -3.45 6.19
N PRO A 32 -2.27 -3.70 6.89
CA PRO A 32 -2.18 -4.12 8.29
C PRO A 32 -1.71 -5.56 8.48
N PHE A 33 -2.13 -6.48 7.59
CA PHE A 33 -1.75 -7.89 7.68
C PHE A 33 -1.90 -8.64 6.35
N LEU A 34 -1.20 -9.78 6.24
CA LEU A 34 -1.48 -10.85 5.28
C LEU A 34 -2.20 -12.01 5.97
N SER A 35 -3.01 -12.73 5.22
CA SER A 35 -3.64 -13.98 5.63
C SER A 35 -3.22 -15.08 4.66
N TRP A 36 -2.27 -15.91 5.08
CA TRP A 36 -1.72 -16.99 4.26
C TRP A 36 -2.71 -18.12 4.02
N VAL A 37 -2.64 -18.72 2.83
CA VAL A 37 -3.36 -19.96 2.50
C VAL A 37 -2.47 -21.15 2.91
N PRO A 38 -2.88 -22.02 3.83
CA PRO A 38 -2.11 -23.22 4.18
C PRO A 38 -1.90 -24.14 2.97
N PRO A 39 -0.80 -24.90 2.92
CA PRO A 39 0.25 -25.05 3.93
C PRO A 39 1.37 -24.01 3.83
N THR A 40 1.19 -22.92 3.10
CA THR A 40 2.26 -21.93 2.87
C THR A 40 2.86 -21.50 4.22
N PRO A 41 4.17 -21.70 4.45
CA PRO A 41 4.77 -21.31 5.71
C PRO A 41 4.52 -19.82 5.92
N ALA A 42 4.16 -19.42 7.13
CA ALA A 42 4.03 -18.03 7.51
C ALA A 42 5.43 -17.37 7.44
N GLN A 43 5.84 -17.02 6.23
CA GLN A 43 7.12 -16.40 5.96
C GLN A 43 7.04 -14.94 6.41
N ASP A 44 8.16 -14.42 6.91
CA ASP A 44 8.32 -12.98 7.02
C ASP A 44 8.29 -12.39 5.62
N ALA A 45 7.17 -11.75 5.30
CA ALA A 45 6.95 -11.10 4.03
C ALA A 45 7.00 -9.59 4.18
N LEU A 46 7.55 -8.94 3.18
CA LEU A 46 7.45 -7.50 2.96
C LEU A 46 6.53 -7.26 1.77
N VAL A 47 5.88 -6.10 1.76
CA VAL A 47 5.05 -5.68 0.65
C VAL A 47 5.63 -4.41 0.05
N LYS A 48 6.00 -4.47 -1.22
CA LYS A 48 6.48 -3.31 -1.97
C LYS A 48 5.34 -2.68 -2.74
N VAL A 49 5.14 -1.39 -2.55
CA VAL A 49 4.21 -0.55 -3.31
C VAL A 49 5.03 0.35 -4.22
N LEU A 50 4.82 0.21 -5.53
CA LEU A 50 5.45 1.05 -6.53
C LEU A 50 4.36 1.74 -7.34
N TRP A 51 4.33 3.07 -7.32
CA TRP A 51 3.33 3.85 -8.04
C TRP A 51 3.70 3.97 -9.52
N TRP A 52 2.69 4.16 -10.39
CA TRP A 52 2.94 4.34 -11.82
C TRP A 52 3.78 5.61 -12.04
N GLY A 53 4.87 5.48 -12.81
CA GLY A 53 5.83 6.55 -13.06
C GLY A 53 6.85 6.78 -11.94
N GLU A 54 6.80 6.00 -10.85
CA GLU A 54 7.80 6.07 -9.78
C GLU A 54 9.13 5.45 -10.23
N GLU A 55 10.24 6.12 -9.91
CA GLU A 55 11.58 5.58 -10.11
C GLU A 55 12.11 5.01 -8.80
N GLY A 56 12.85 3.90 -8.88
CA GLY A 56 13.48 3.26 -7.72
C GLY A 56 12.69 2.07 -7.15
N GLY A 57 12.87 1.81 -5.85
CA GLY A 57 12.45 0.57 -5.21
C GLY A 57 11.00 0.53 -4.70
N GLY A 58 10.29 1.66 -4.71
CA GLY A 58 8.98 1.77 -4.08
C GLY A 58 9.06 1.86 -2.55
N THR A 59 7.90 1.96 -1.91
CA THR A 59 7.76 1.95 -0.46
C THR A 59 7.61 0.52 0.05
N VAL A 60 8.35 0.15 1.09
CA VAL A 60 8.35 -1.20 1.66
C VAL A 60 7.57 -1.21 2.96
N PHE A 61 6.57 -2.09 3.05
CA PHE A 61 5.72 -2.29 4.21
C PHE A 61 6.02 -3.62 4.90
N ARG A 62 5.84 -3.66 6.22
CA ARG A 62 6.00 -4.87 7.05
C ARG A 62 4.67 -5.24 7.76
N PRO A 63 3.72 -5.83 7.04
CA PRO A 63 2.42 -6.24 7.57
C PRO A 63 2.50 -7.34 8.63
N GLY A 64 1.50 -7.38 9.52
CA GLY A 64 1.33 -8.51 10.43
C GLY A 64 1.05 -9.83 9.69
N ARG A 65 1.41 -10.96 10.29
CA ARG A 65 1.27 -12.30 9.65
C ARG A 65 -0.18 -12.82 9.62
N SER A 66 -1.08 -12.19 10.38
CA SER A 66 -2.50 -12.54 10.43
C SER A 66 -3.33 -11.41 11.04
N ARG A 67 -4.66 -11.50 10.92
CA ARG A 67 -5.59 -10.57 11.59
C ARG A 67 -5.40 -10.54 13.11
N LYS A 68 -5.09 -11.68 13.74
CA LYS A 68 -4.87 -11.80 15.19
C LYS A 68 -3.57 -11.12 15.63
N GLN A 69 -2.56 -11.15 14.77
CA GLN A 69 -1.23 -10.58 15.00
C GLN A 69 -1.09 -9.15 14.46
N ARG A 70 -2.21 -8.45 14.20
CA ARG A 70 -2.18 -7.05 13.76
C ARG A 70 -1.52 -6.13 14.78
N LYS A 71 -1.57 -6.48 16.08
CA LYS A 71 -0.94 -5.69 17.16
C LYS A 71 0.58 -5.86 17.24
N ASP A 72 1.09 -6.96 16.67
CA ASP A 72 2.53 -7.21 16.53
C ASP A 72 3.09 -6.58 15.25
N ALA A 73 2.24 -5.90 14.47
CA ALA A 73 2.62 -5.26 13.24
C ALA A 73 3.51 -4.04 13.51
N SER A 74 4.61 -3.95 12.75
CA SER A 74 5.56 -2.84 12.80
C SER A 74 4.88 -1.49 12.47
N GLU A 75 5.50 -0.39 12.88
CA GLU A 75 5.13 0.96 12.46
C GLU A 75 5.13 1.12 10.92
N MET A 76 5.83 0.23 10.19
CA MET A 76 5.89 0.18 8.73
C MET A 76 4.65 -0.44 8.05
N THR A 77 3.48 -0.33 8.65
CA THR A 77 2.21 -0.78 8.02
C THR A 77 1.41 0.35 7.41
N CYS A 78 1.80 1.60 7.61
CA CYS A 78 1.08 2.77 7.12
C CYS A 78 2.04 3.80 6.54
N ALA A 79 1.82 4.19 5.28
CA ALA A 79 2.58 5.24 4.61
C ALA A 79 1.67 6.38 4.12
N LEU A 80 2.18 7.61 4.20
CA LEU A 80 1.58 8.81 3.63
C LEU A 80 2.33 9.25 2.38
N TYR A 81 1.64 9.26 1.25
CA TYR A 81 2.16 9.78 -0.02
C TYR A 81 1.65 11.20 -0.24
N GLN A 82 2.57 12.12 -0.51
CA GLN A 82 2.24 13.53 -0.72
C GLN A 82 1.62 13.75 -2.10
N VAL A 83 0.42 14.33 -2.17
CA VAL A 83 -0.18 14.77 -3.43
C VAL A 83 0.15 16.25 -3.63
N ARG A 84 0.91 16.56 -4.69
CA ARG A 84 1.35 17.93 -5.00
C ARG A 84 0.58 18.56 -6.18
N SER A 85 0.02 17.71 -7.04
CA SER A 85 -0.81 18.12 -8.19
C SER A 85 -2.21 18.62 -7.79
N GLY A 86 -2.85 19.36 -8.69
CA GLY A 86 -4.23 19.79 -8.51
C GLY A 86 -5.23 18.61 -8.61
N PRO A 87 -6.45 18.73 -8.03
CA PRO A 87 -7.41 17.62 -7.98
C PRO A 87 -7.73 16.97 -9.33
N LYS A 88 -7.85 17.76 -10.40
CA LYS A 88 -8.11 17.25 -11.76
C LYS A 88 -6.95 16.39 -12.28
N GLN A 89 -5.72 16.91 -12.20
CA GLN A 89 -4.51 16.20 -12.64
C GLN A 89 -4.30 14.92 -11.84
N PHE A 90 -4.52 14.97 -10.53
CA PHE A 90 -4.43 13.78 -9.68
C PHE A 90 -5.47 12.71 -10.07
N LEU A 91 -6.70 13.11 -10.36
CA LEU A 91 -7.73 12.18 -10.83
C LEU A 91 -7.37 11.55 -12.18
N GLU A 92 -6.86 12.33 -13.14
CA GLU A 92 -6.41 11.79 -14.42
C GLU A 92 -5.27 10.79 -14.24
N TYR A 93 -4.30 11.08 -13.37
CA TYR A 93 -3.25 10.12 -13.01
C TYR A 93 -3.81 8.78 -12.47
N LEU A 94 -4.80 8.83 -11.57
CA LEU A 94 -5.43 7.62 -11.04
C LEU A 94 -6.26 6.85 -12.09
N LYS A 95 -6.80 7.53 -13.09
CA LYS A 95 -7.46 6.89 -14.24
C LYS A 95 -6.45 6.21 -15.15
N ASP A 96 -5.33 6.88 -15.44
CA ASP A 96 -4.29 6.39 -16.35
C ASP A 96 -3.54 5.18 -15.78
N MET A 97 -3.24 5.17 -14.47
CA MET A 97 -2.52 4.06 -13.87
C MET A 97 -3.33 2.75 -13.92
N LYS A 98 -4.67 2.83 -13.86
CA LYS A 98 -5.67 1.74 -13.84
C LYS A 98 -5.55 0.73 -12.69
N VAL A 99 -4.34 0.23 -12.42
CA VAL A 99 -4.01 -0.81 -11.46
C VAL A 99 -2.75 -0.41 -10.68
N LEU A 100 -2.80 -0.52 -9.36
CA LEU A 100 -1.60 -0.52 -8.51
C LEU A 100 -1.21 -1.97 -8.20
N CYS A 101 0.00 -2.35 -8.59
CA CYS A 101 0.57 -3.66 -8.28
C CYS A 101 1.36 -3.58 -6.97
N LEU A 102 1.04 -4.47 -6.04
CA LEU A 102 1.80 -4.66 -4.80
C LEU A 102 2.57 -5.98 -4.91
N GLN A 103 3.88 -5.92 -4.76
CA GLN A 103 4.72 -7.11 -4.78
C GLN A 103 4.93 -7.62 -3.37
N VAL A 104 4.60 -8.89 -3.13
CA VAL A 104 4.89 -9.59 -1.87
C VAL A 104 6.21 -10.32 -2.05
N ILE A 105 7.18 -10.02 -1.19
CA ILE A 105 8.53 -10.59 -1.23
C ILE A 105 8.91 -11.19 0.11
N GLN A 106 9.82 -12.15 0.10
CA GLN A 106 10.39 -12.72 1.31
C GLN A 106 11.43 -11.75 1.92
N ALA A 107 11.33 -11.48 3.23
CA ALA A 107 12.15 -10.46 3.90
C ALA A 107 13.65 -10.79 3.95
N THR A 108 14.02 -12.08 3.89
CA THR A 108 15.42 -12.53 4.05
C THR A 108 16.26 -12.40 2.79
N ASN A 109 15.64 -12.52 1.61
CA ASN A 109 16.34 -12.60 0.32
C ASN A 109 15.67 -11.78 -0.79
N ASN A 110 14.57 -11.08 -0.51
CA ASN A 110 13.76 -10.31 -1.46
C ASN A 110 13.18 -11.11 -2.63
N ASN A 111 13.11 -12.44 -2.52
CA ASN A 111 12.49 -13.29 -3.54
C ASN A 111 10.99 -13.00 -3.64
N ALA A 112 10.48 -12.96 -4.88
CA ALA A 112 9.06 -12.75 -5.12
C ALA A 112 8.23 -13.95 -4.63
N ILE A 113 7.25 -13.67 -3.78
CA ILE A 113 6.23 -14.64 -3.33
C ILE A 113 5.01 -14.55 -4.25
N GLY A 114 4.58 -13.32 -4.57
CA GLY A 114 3.42 -13.08 -5.44
C GLY A 114 3.07 -11.62 -5.55
N GLN A 115 1.94 -11.32 -6.17
CA GLN A 115 1.47 -9.97 -6.43
C GLN A 115 -0.02 -9.82 -6.11
N ALA A 116 -0.40 -8.64 -5.63
CA ALA A 116 -1.79 -8.23 -5.49
C ALA A 116 -2.07 -6.99 -6.34
N PHE A 117 -3.26 -6.90 -6.90
CA PHE A 117 -3.63 -5.85 -7.85
C PHE A 117 -4.83 -5.05 -7.34
N ILE A 118 -4.64 -3.74 -7.18
CA ILE A 118 -5.69 -2.82 -6.74
C ILE A 118 -6.16 -2.02 -7.94
N GLN A 119 -7.40 -2.26 -8.34
CA GLN A 119 -8.00 -1.58 -9.49
C GLN A 119 -8.87 -0.42 -9.03
N ARG A 120 -9.31 0.40 -10.00
CA ARG A 120 -10.31 1.46 -9.79
C ARG A 120 -9.88 2.51 -8.77
N LEU A 121 -8.59 2.84 -8.72
CA LEU A 121 -8.05 3.87 -7.82
C LEU A 121 -8.69 5.25 -8.05
N HIS A 122 -9.13 5.54 -9.28
CA HIS A 122 -9.90 6.75 -9.61
C HIS A 122 -11.21 6.90 -8.82
N GLN A 123 -11.71 5.85 -8.17
CA GLN A 123 -12.91 5.92 -7.31
C GLN A 123 -12.61 6.50 -5.93
N LEU A 124 -11.33 6.69 -5.59
CA LEU A 124 -10.93 7.30 -4.34
C LEU A 124 -11.48 8.72 -4.26
N SER A 125 -12.13 9.03 -3.15
CA SER A 125 -12.57 10.39 -2.83
C SER A 125 -12.48 10.62 -1.32
N PRO A 126 -12.55 11.87 -0.83
CA PRO A 126 -12.72 12.13 0.60
C PRO A 126 -13.88 11.32 1.16
N GLY A 127 -13.66 10.62 2.27
CA GLY A 127 -14.66 9.75 2.92
C GLY A 127 -15.00 8.44 2.20
N LYS A 128 -14.45 8.18 1.00
CA LYS A 128 -14.63 6.92 0.26
C LYS A 128 -13.28 6.23 0.03
N PRO A 129 -12.76 5.52 1.05
CA PRO A 129 -11.52 4.78 0.92
C PRO A 129 -11.71 3.54 0.04
N ILE A 130 -10.62 3.06 -0.54
CA ILE A 130 -10.55 1.75 -1.17
C ILE A 130 -10.02 0.78 -0.11
N LYS A 131 -10.91 -0.09 0.37
CA LYS A 131 -10.59 -1.03 1.44
C LYS A 131 -11.06 -2.43 1.09
N GLY A 132 -10.22 -3.43 1.34
CA GLY A 132 -10.58 -4.81 1.04
C GLY A 132 -9.48 -5.81 1.36
N LEU A 133 -9.82 -7.08 1.18
CA LEU A 133 -8.86 -8.18 1.07
C LEU A 133 -8.63 -8.45 -0.41
N TYR A 134 -7.37 -8.51 -0.81
CA TYR A 134 -6.97 -8.75 -2.19
C TYR A 134 -6.16 -10.04 -2.28
N PRO A 135 -6.39 -10.91 -3.26
CA PRO A 135 -5.62 -12.13 -3.38
C PRO A 135 -4.17 -11.79 -3.80
N VAL A 136 -3.22 -12.45 -3.15
CA VAL A 136 -1.82 -12.50 -3.57
C VAL A 136 -1.66 -13.73 -4.46
N ILE A 137 -1.32 -13.49 -5.71
CA ILE A 137 -1.22 -14.51 -6.76
C ILE A 137 0.25 -14.69 -7.17
N THR A 138 0.71 -15.93 -7.31
CA THR A 138 2.05 -16.27 -7.80
C THR A 138 2.17 -16.06 -9.31
N SER A 139 3.38 -16.14 -9.86
CA SER A 139 3.61 -16.19 -11.32
C SER A 139 2.92 -17.38 -12.00
N SER A 140 2.68 -18.47 -11.27
CA SER A 140 1.93 -19.64 -11.71
C SER A 140 0.41 -19.52 -11.56
N ASN A 141 -0.10 -18.31 -11.29
CA ASN A 141 -1.53 -18.03 -11.10
C ASN A 141 -2.18 -18.76 -9.91
N THR A 142 -1.41 -19.07 -8.88
CA THR A 142 -1.89 -19.71 -7.65
C THR A 142 -2.07 -18.67 -6.55
N LYS A 143 -3.22 -18.70 -5.87
CA LYS A 143 -3.43 -17.87 -4.68
C LYS A 143 -2.67 -18.42 -3.49
N VAL A 144 -1.85 -17.57 -2.85
CA VAL A 144 -1.02 -17.94 -1.68
C VAL A 144 -1.36 -17.16 -0.42
N ALA A 145 -2.01 -16.00 -0.54
CA ALA A 145 -2.48 -15.22 0.60
C ALA A 145 -3.63 -14.29 0.19
N ASP A 146 -4.27 -13.68 1.18
CA ASP A 146 -5.02 -12.43 1.04
C ASP A 146 -4.30 -11.30 1.78
N ILE A 147 -4.16 -10.14 1.15
CA ILE A 147 -3.59 -8.94 1.76
C ILE A 147 -4.70 -7.96 2.13
N GLN A 148 -4.74 -7.51 3.39
CA GLN A 148 -5.65 -6.45 3.81
C GLN A 148 -5.05 -5.10 3.42
N ILE A 149 -5.82 -4.30 2.68
CA ILE A 149 -5.40 -2.97 2.24
C ILE A 149 -6.48 -1.95 2.60
N ASN A 150 -6.05 -0.75 2.98
CA ASN A 150 -6.88 0.45 3.06
C ASN A 150 -6.13 1.61 2.40
N ILE A 151 -6.73 2.23 1.40
CA ILE A 151 -6.22 3.43 0.74
C ILE A 151 -7.22 4.55 0.96
N SER A 152 -6.81 5.64 1.60
CA SER A 152 -7.67 6.79 1.91
C SER A 152 -7.02 8.12 1.50
N MET A 153 -7.88 9.12 1.26
CA MET A 153 -7.44 10.51 1.13
C MET A 153 -7.47 11.19 2.49
N GLU A 154 -6.35 11.72 2.94
CA GLU A 154 -6.22 12.42 4.22
C GLU A 154 -5.98 13.92 3.98
N PRO A 155 -6.61 14.81 4.77
CA PRO A 155 -6.34 16.24 4.73
C PRO A 155 -4.91 16.56 5.22
N LEU A 156 -4.44 17.78 4.97
CA LEU A 156 -3.11 18.23 5.41
C LEU A 156 -2.97 18.31 6.95
N ASN A 157 -4.10 18.48 7.64
CA ASN A 157 -4.17 18.58 9.09
C ASN A 157 -4.99 17.38 9.58
N SER A 158 -4.33 16.27 9.88
CA SER A 158 -4.93 15.10 10.53
C SER A 158 -4.31 14.92 11.91
#